data_AF-A0A7S4UHK4-F1
#
_entry.id   AF-A0A7S4UHK4-F1
#
_cell.length_a   1.000
_cell.length_b   1.000
_cell.length_c   1.000
_cell.angle_alpha   90.00
_cell.angle_beta   90.00
_cell.angle_gamma   90.00
#
_symmetry.space_group_name_H-M   'P 1'
#
loop_
_entity.id
_entity.type
_entity.pdbx_description
1 polymer ?
#
loop_
_entity_poly.entity_id
_entity_poly.type
_entity_poly.pdbx_seq_one_letter_code
_entity_poly.pdbx_strand_id
1 'polypeptide(L)'
;GMMSLINDSDQCIHHELSLCHTATSRMASANPNMQNVPKTDDIRKLFISRFGEDGVLLETDYSQLEVVVLCALSQDPQMIADIKNKVDFHCKRVTLMRPQYSYEEVFQKAKKDKVQEFVDLRQKAKIFSFQRQYGAGVNKL
;
A
#
# COMPACT_ATOMS: atom_id res chain seq x y z
N GLY A 1 -8.43 17.01 19.39
CA GLY A 1 -7.31 16.67 18.48
C GLY A 1 -6.68 15.37 18.96
N MET A 2 -5.78 14.72 18.21
CA MET A 2 -5.22 13.42 18.63
C MET A 2 -4.57 13.44 20.03
N MET A 3 -4.02 14.59 20.45
CA MET A 3 -3.49 14.81 21.80
C MET A 3 -4.52 14.66 22.93
N SER A 4 -5.82 14.88 22.67
CA SER A 4 -6.87 14.71 23.68
C SER A 4 -7.29 13.24 23.86
N LEU A 5 -6.66 12.32 23.13
CA LEU A 5 -6.90 10.87 23.19
C LEU A 5 -5.75 10.12 23.86
N ILE A 6 -4.79 10.85 24.42
CA ILE A 6 -3.71 10.27 25.22
C ILE A 6 -4.33 9.82 26.55
N ASN A 7 -4.13 8.55 26.89
CA ASN A 7 -4.59 7.99 28.14
C ASN A 7 -3.64 8.43 29.28
N ASP A 8 -4.19 9.00 30.35
CA ASP A 8 -3.39 9.51 31.47
C ASP A 8 -2.57 8.43 32.18
N SER A 9 -3.04 7.18 32.17
CA SER A 9 -2.44 6.06 32.91
C SER A 9 -1.13 5.57 32.32
N ASP A 10 -0.97 5.62 30.99
CA ASP A 10 0.18 5.07 30.28
C ASP A 10 0.74 5.98 29.19
N GLN A 11 0.18 7.19 29.05
CA GLN A 11 0.56 8.20 28.07
C GLN A 11 0.54 7.68 26.62
N CYS A 12 -0.31 6.68 26.34
CA CYS A 12 -0.46 6.06 25.03
C CYS A 12 -1.81 6.40 24.40
N ILE A 13 -1.88 6.28 23.06
CA ILE A 13 -3.12 6.33 22.31
C ILE A 13 -3.58 4.90 22.06
N HIS A 14 -4.81 4.58 22.49
CA HIS A 14 -5.42 3.26 22.33
C HIS A 14 -6.49 3.34 21.25
N HIS A 15 -6.35 2.52 20.21
CA HIS A 15 -7.39 2.39 19.19
C HIS A 15 -8.21 1.13 19.39
N GLU A 16 -9.44 1.16 18.90
CA GLU A 16 -10.32 0.00 18.88
C GLU A 16 -10.21 -0.69 17.52
N LEU A 17 -9.96 -2.00 17.53
CA LEU A 17 -9.97 -2.85 16.34
C LEU A 17 -11.23 -3.72 16.33
N SER A 18 -12.13 -3.46 15.40
CA SER A 18 -13.33 -4.27 15.20
C SER A 18 -13.14 -5.30 14.09
N LEU A 19 -13.42 -6.56 14.42
CA LEU A 19 -13.38 -7.70 13.49
C LEU A 19 -14.71 -7.92 12.76
N CYS A 20 -15.82 -7.41 13.31
CA CYS A 20 -17.18 -7.70 12.83
C CYS A 20 -17.80 -6.55 12.04
N HIS A 21 -17.04 -5.50 11.72
CA HIS A 21 -17.58 -4.29 11.11
C HIS A 21 -17.55 -4.29 9.57
N THR A 22 -16.61 -5.02 8.95
CA THR A 22 -16.46 -5.03 7.48
C THR A 22 -16.99 -6.31 6.86
N ALA A 23 -17.59 -6.20 5.67
CA ALA A 23 -18.08 -7.37 4.92
C ALA A 23 -16.95 -8.27 4.39
N THR A 24 -15.74 -7.74 4.22
CA THR A 24 -14.57 -8.43 3.64
C THR A 24 -13.60 -8.98 4.68
N SER A 25 -14.06 -9.10 5.94
CA SER A 25 -13.27 -9.55 7.10
C SER A 25 -12.00 -8.74 7.41
N ARG A 26 -11.83 -7.55 6.82
CA ARG A 26 -10.77 -6.61 7.22
C ARG A 26 -11.08 -6.07 8.61
N MET A 27 -10.05 -5.90 9.43
CA MET A 27 -10.18 -5.14 10.67
C MET A 27 -10.54 -3.68 10.35
N ALA A 28 -11.43 -3.09 11.14
CA ALA A 28 -11.71 -1.65 11.11
C ALA A 28 -11.18 -1.00 12.39
N SER A 29 -10.52 0.15 12.26
CA SER A 29 -10.02 0.92 13.40
C SER A 29 -10.90 2.13 13.73
N ALA A 30 -11.23 2.31 15.01
CA ALA A 30 -12.03 3.43 15.52
C ALA A 30 -11.48 3.96 16.86
N ASN A 31 -11.93 5.17 17.23
CA ASN A 31 -11.73 5.80 18.56
C ASN A 31 -10.29 5.77 19.12
N PRO A 32 -9.25 6.27 18.40
CA PRO A 32 -9.25 6.88 17.06
C PRO A 32 -8.95 5.89 15.92
N ASN A 33 -9.26 6.29 14.68
CA ASN A 33 -8.89 5.50 13.51
C ASN A 33 -7.39 5.61 13.22
N MET A 34 -6.64 4.56 13.58
CA MET A 34 -5.19 4.47 13.37
C MET A 34 -4.80 3.84 12.03
N GLN A 35 -5.75 3.33 11.25
CA GLN A 35 -5.48 2.78 9.91
C GLN A 35 -5.33 3.89 8.86
N ASN A 36 -5.99 5.04 9.06
CA ASN A 36 -6.04 6.15 8.11
C ASN A 36 -5.18 7.36 8.52
N VAL A 37 -4.14 7.14 9.34
CA VAL A 37 -3.19 8.19 9.70
C VAL A 37 -2.45 8.65 8.43
N PRO A 38 -2.33 9.98 8.17
CA PRO A 38 -1.63 10.45 6.99
C PRO A 38 -0.17 9.97 6.99
N LYS A 39 0.31 9.55 5.82
CA LYS A 39 1.65 8.95 5.66
C LYS A 39 2.78 9.98 5.50
N THR A 40 2.55 11.23 5.89
CA THR A 40 3.58 12.28 5.82
C THR A 40 4.69 12.00 6.83
N ASP A 41 5.92 12.34 6.47
CA ASP A 41 7.09 12.05 7.31
C ASP A 41 6.99 12.72 8.69
N ASP A 42 6.38 13.90 8.77
CA ASP A 42 6.23 14.62 10.04
C ASP A 42 5.28 13.92 11.00
N ILE A 43 4.17 13.35 10.51
CA ILE A 43 3.19 12.66 11.36
C ILE A 43 3.72 11.28 11.77
N ARG A 44 4.42 10.58 10.88
CA ARG A 44 5.02 9.28 11.20
C ARG A 44 6.06 9.36 12.32
N LYS A 45 6.83 10.45 12.38
CA LYS A 45 7.82 10.70 13.44
C LYS A 45 7.21 10.90 14.84
N LEU A 46 5.90 11.18 14.92
CA LEU A 46 5.21 11.32 16.21
C LEU A 46 4.99 9.96 16.91
N PHE A 47 5.03 8.85 16.16
CA PHE A 47 4.92 7.51 16.71
C PHE A 47 6.30 7.03 17.10
N ILE A 48 6.52 6.89 18.41
CA ILE A 48 7.78 6.43 19.00
C ILE A 48 7.58 5.09 19.70
N SER A 49 8.67 4.36 19.90
CA SER A 49 8.67 3.12 20.69
C SER A 49 8.26 3.41 22.14
N ARG A 50 7.33 2.61 22.67
CA ARG A 50 6.97 2.66 24.10
C ARG A 50 8.12 2.28 25.05
N PHE A 51 9.19 1.70 24.50
CA PHE A 51 10.38 1.28 25.24
C PHE A 51 11.54 2.29 25.14
N GLY A 52 11.29 3.50 24.62
CA GLY A 52 12.31 4.54 24.51
C GLY A 52 13.50 4.09 23.67
N GLU A 53 14.71 4.33 24.17
CA GLU A 53 15.98 3.98 23.50
C GLU A 53 16.22 2.46 23.40
N ASP A 54 15.61 1.67 24.29
CA ASP A 54 15.77 0.20 24.35
C ASP A 54 14.85 -0.55 23.36
N GLY A 55 14.04 0.15 22.57
CA GLY A 55 13.15 -0.49 21.60
C GLY A 55 12.98 0.28 20.31
N VAL A 56 12.51 -0.43 19.29
CA VAL A 56 12.34 0.10 17.94
C VAL A 56 10.95 -0.23 17.40
N LEU A 57 10.44 0.63 16.52
CA LEU A 57 9.24 0.33 15.74
C LEU A 57 9.62 -0.37 14.44
N LEU A 58 8.98 -1.52 14.19
CA LEU A 58 9.12 -2.27 12.94
C LEU A 58 7.80 -2.19 12.16
N GLU A 59 7.87 -1.65 10.94
CA GLU A 59 6.76 -1.67 9.98
C GLU A 59 7.02 -2.78 8.95
N THR A 60 6.03 -3.62 8.68
CA THR A 60 6.11 -4.65 7.64
C THR A 60 4.83 -4.61 6.81
N ASP A 61 4.98 -4.40 5.50
CA ASP A 61 3.87 -4.33 4.54
C ASP A 61 4.07 -5.37 3.45
N TYR A 62 3.00 -6.07 3.07
CA TYR A 62 3.04 -7.06 2.01
C TYR A 62 3.19 -6.38 0.65
N SER A 63 4.21 -6.80 -0.11
CA SER A 63 4.37 -6.36 -1.48
C SER A 63 3.28 -6.95 -2.37
N GLN A 64 2.42 -6.09 -2.92
CA GLN A 64 1.41 -6.45 -3.93
C GLN A 64 0.41 -7.54 -3.47
N LEU A 65 0.02 -7.54 -2.18
CA LEU A 65 -0.82 -8.60 -1.59
C LEU A 65 -2.04 -8.99 -2.43
N GLU A 66 -2.82 -8.00 -2.87
CA GLU A 66 -4.03 -8.26 -3.67
C GLU A 66 -3.74 -8.89 -5.03
N VAL A 67 -2.56 -8.62 -5.62
CA VAL A 67 -2.13 -9.26 -6.87
C VAL A 67 -1.72 -10.71 -6.62
N VAL A 68 -1.07 -10.99 -5.48
CA VAL A 68 -0.74 -12.35 -5.05
C VAL A 68 -2.00 -13.18 -4.83
N VAL A 69 -2.99 -12.61 -4.13
CA VAL A 69 -4.29 -13.26 -3.93
C VAL A 69 -4.99 -13.48 -5.26
N LEU A 70 -5.01 -12.48 -6.16
CA LEU A 70 -5.60 -12.63 -7.49
C LEU A 70 -4.93 -13.76 -8.28
N CYS A 71 -3.59 -13.83 -8.27
CA CYS A 71 -2.85 -14.91 -8.93
C CYS A 71 -3.19 -16.29 -8.37
N ALA A 72 -3.32 -16.40 -7.05
CA ALA A 72 -3.68 -17.67 -6.40
C ALA A 72 -5.10 -18.11 -6.77
N LEU A 73 -6.03 -17.16 -6.90
CA LEU A 73 -7.42 -17.45 -7.27
C LEU A 73 -7.61 -17.71 -8.77
N SER A 74 -6.94 -16.93 -9.64
CA SER A 74 -7.07 -17.04 -11.09
C SER A 74 -6.27 -18.22 -11.67
N GLN A 75 -5.19 -18.61 -11.00
CA GLN A 75 -4.22 -19.60 -11.46
C GLN A 75 -3.62 -19.29 -12.85
N ASP A 76 -3.58 -18.00 -13.23
CA ASP A 76 -3.04 -17.59 -14.52
C ASP A 76 -1.54 -17.92 -14.61
N PRO A 77 -1.09 -18.73 -15.60
CA PRO A 77 0.31 -19.16 -15.69
C PRO A 77 1.29 -18.00 -15.82
N GLN A 78 0.91 -16.94 -16.53
CA GLN A 78 1.76 -15.77 -16.72
C GLN A 78 1.91 -14.98 -15.42
N MET A 79 0.82 -14.76 -14.68
CA MET A 79 0.86 -14.11 -13.36
C MET A 79 1.69 -14.92 -12.37
N ILE A 80 1.57 -16.26 -12.37
CA ILE A 80 2.37 -17.13 -11.51
C ILE A 80 3.86 -16.96 -11.82
N ALA A 81 4.23 -16.97 -13.10
CA ALA A 81 5.61 -16.76 -13.52
C ALA A 81 6.11 -15.36 -13.12
N ASP A 82 5.32 -14.32 -13.36
CA ASP A 82 5.65 -12.93 -13.01
C ASP A 82 5.87 -12.76 -11.49
N ILE A 83 5.00 -13.34 -10.65
CA ILE A 83 5.15 -13.30 -9.18
C ILE A 83 6.40 -14.03 -8.74
N LYS A 84 6.66 -15.23 -9.26
CA LYS A 84 7.88 -16.01 -8.94
C LYS A 84 9.14 -15.24 -9.33
N ASN A 85 9.09 -14.50 -10.43
CA ASN A 85 10.17 -13.64 -10.91
C ASN A 85 10.21 -12.26 -10.23
N LYS A 86 9.38 -12.02 -9.19
CA LYS A 86 9.31 -10.76 -8.42
C LYS A 86 9.05 -9.53 -9.29
N VAL A 87 8.28 -9.69 -10.36
CA VAL A 87 7.88 -8.58 -11.25
C VAL A 87 7.00 -7.59 -10.47
N ASP A 88 7.28 -6.30 -10.65
CA ASP A 88 6.41 -5.23 -10.16
C ASP A 88 5.31 -4.97 -11.19
N PHE A 89 4.08 -5.42 -10.89
CA PHE A 89 2.96 -5.32 -11.81
C PHE A 89 2.57 -3.88 -12.12
N HIS A 90 2.86 -2.94 -11.21
CA HIS A 90 2.61 -1.52 -11.45
C HIS A 90 3.64 -0.95 -12.43
N CYS A 91 4.92 -1.32 -12.32
CA CYS A 91 5.93 -0.97 -13.31
C CYS A 91 5.63 -1.62 -14.67
N LYS A 92 5.25 -2.91 -14.69
CA LYS A 92 4.82 -3.61 -15.92
C LYS A 92 3.58 -2.95 -16.55
N ARG A 93 2.69 -2.38 -15.75
CA ARG A 93 1.56 -1.60 -16.28
C ARG A 93 2.01 -0.27 -16.87
N VAL A 94 3.00 0.41 -16.28
CA VAL A 94 3.53 1.67 -16.82
C VAL A 94 4.15 1.44 -18.20
N THR A 95 4.90 0.36 -18.42
CA THR A 95 5.46 0.07 -19.76
C THR A 95 4.37 -0.15 -20.81
N LEU A 96 3.25 -0.78 -20.45
CA LEU A 96 2.09 -0.90 -21.34
C LEU A 96 1.43 0.47 -21.62
N MET A 97 1.44 1.40 -20.65
CA MET A 97 0.92 2.76 -20.81
C MET A 97 1.89 3.71 -21.53
N ARG A 98 3.18 3.38 -21.52
CA ARG A 98 4.29 4.15 -22.10
C ARG A 98 5.24 3.19 -22.82
N PRO A 99 4.87 2.73 -24.03
CA PRO A 99 5.63 1.72 -24.77
C PRO A 99 7.05 2.15 -25.14
N GLN A 100 7.37 3.45 -25.04
CA GLN A 100 8.71 3.96 -25.26
C GLN A 100 9.73 3.59 -24.17
N TYR A 101 9.27 3.10 -23.00
CA TYR A 101 10.16 2.70 -21.90
C TYR A 101 10.09 1.19 -21.68
N SER A 102 11.26 0.58 -21.47
CA SER A 102 11.36 -0.83 -21.08
C SER A 102 10.97 -1.04 -19.61
N TYR A 103 10.72 -2.30 -19.23
CA TYR A 103 10.41 -2.64 -17.84
C TYR A 103 11.58 -2.32 -16.91
N GLU A 104 12.79 -2.62 -17.34
CA GLU A 104 14.02 -2.40 -16.59
C GLU A 104 14.23 -0.91 -16.34
N GLU A 105 14.01 -0.06 -17.36
CA GLU A 105 14.12 1.39 -17.24
C GLU A 105 13.08 1.96 -16.28
N VAL A 106 11.81 1.56 -16.41
CA VAL A 106 10.74 2.00 -15.52
C VAL A 106 11.01 1.55 -14.09
N PHE A 107 11.41 0.29 -13.91
CA PHE A 107 11.70 -0.28 -12.59
C PHE A 107 12.85 0.48 -11.92
N GLN A 108 13.95 0.70 -12.64
CA GLN A 108 15.10 1.44 -12.12
C GLN A 108 14.69 2.87 -11.71
N LYS A 109 14.06 3.61 -12.62
CA LYS A 109 13.66 5.01 -12.38
C LYS A 109 12.62 5.14 -11.26
N ALA A 110 11.64 4.24 -11.17
CA ALA A 110 10.57 4.33 -10.17
C ALA A 110 10.98 3.80 -8.79
N LYS A 111 11.73 2.70 -8.70
CA LYS A 111 11.98 1.99 -7.44
C LYS A 111 13.36 2.26 -6.85
N LYS A 112 14.38 2.45 -7.68
CA LYS A 112 15.76 2.62 -7.24
C LYS A 112 16.13 4.09 -7.20
N ASP A 113 16.03 4.77 -8.34
CA ASP A 113 16.43 6.17 -8.48
C ASP A 113 15.38 7.12 -7.90
N LYS A 114 14.14 6.64 -7.74
CA LYS A 114 12.98 7.41 -7.24
C LYS A 114 12.77 8.72 -8.00
N VAL A 115 12.92 8.69 -9.32
CA VAL A 115 12.59 9.83 -10.20
C VAL A 115 11.09 10.12 -10.05
N GLN A 116 10.75 11.32 -9.59
CA GLN A 116 9.39 11.68 -9.17
C GLN A 116 8.34 11.36 -10.23
N GLU A 117 8.62 11.68 -11.50
CA GLU A 117 7.73 11.37 -12.63
C GLU A 117 7.37 9.88 -12.70
N PHE A 118 8.35 8.99 -12.54
CA PHE A 118 8.15 7.54 -12.62
C PHE A 118 7.48 6.98 -11.37
N VAL A 119 7.73 7.58 -10.20
CA VAL A 119 7.00 7.28 -8.97
C VAL A 119 5.51 7.60 -9.14
N ASP A 120 5.20 8.78 -9.68
CA ASP A 120 3.83 9.23 -9.93
C ASP A 120 3.13 8.37 -10.99
N LEU A 121 3.83 8.03 -12.08
CA LEU A 121 3.33 7.12 -13.11
C LEU A 121 2.99 5.75 -12.52
N ARG A 122 3.88 5.19 -11.68
CA ARG A 122 3.63 3.92 -10.99
C ARG A 122 2.41 4.01 -10.06
N GLN A 123 2.23 5.14 -9.35
CA GLN A 123 1.06 5.36 -8.50
C GLN A 123 -0.24 5.46 -9.31
N LYS A 124 -0.23 6.17 -10.45
CA LYS A 124 -1.36 6.22 -11.38
C LYS A 124 -1.69 4.84 -11.94
N ALA A 125 -0.67 4.08 -12.35
CA ALA A 125 -0.83 2.72 -12.84
C ALA A 125 -1.42 1.77 -11.79
N LYS A 126 -1.03 1.92 -10.51
CA LYS A 126 -1.62 1.21 -9.37
C LYS A 126 -3.12 1.47 -9.27
N ILE A 127 -3.52 2.74 -9.21
CA ILE A 127 -4.94 3.14 -9.10
C ILE A 127 -5.75 2.57 -10.27
N PHE A 128 -5.26 2.76 -11.50
CA PHE A 128 -5.91 2.24 -12.70
C PHE A 128 -6.05 0.72 -12.68
N SER A 129 -5.02 -0.01 -12.25
CA SER A 129 -5.04 -1.48 -12.22
C SER A 129 -6.11 -1.99 -11.25
N PHE A 130 -6.22 -1.40 -10.05
CA PHE A 130 -7.25 -1.76 -9.09
C PHE A 130 -8.66 -1.43 -9.60
N GLN A 131 -8.85 -0.27 -10.21
CA GLN A 131 -10.13 0.08 -10.83
C GLN A 131 -10.57 -1.00 -11.83
N ARG A 132 -9.69 -1.42 -12.74
CA ARG A 132 -10.02 -2.48 -13.73
C ARG A 132 -10.25 -3.83 -13.08
N GLN A 133 -9.45 -4.21 -12.08
CA GLN A 133 -9.61 -5.46 -11.34
C GLN A 133 -10.99 -5.54 -10.66
N TYR A 134 -11.48 -4.42 -10.13
CA TYR A 134 -12.79 -4.33 -9.47
C TYR A 134 -13.94 -3.93 -10.40
N GLY A 135 -13.75 -4.06 -11.73
CA GLY A 135 -14.84 -3.92 -12.70
C GLY A 135 -15.16 -2.48 -13.13
N ALA A 136 -14.29 -1.51 -12.89
CA ALA A 136 -14.48 -0.15 -13.40
C ALA A 136 -14.53 -0.16 -14.94
N GLY A 137 -15.67 0.27 -15.49
CA GLY A 137 -15.90 0.42 -16.91
C GLY A 137 -15.10 1.56 -17.53
N VAL A 138 -15.15 1.67 -18.86
CA VAL A 138 -14.73 2.92 -19.53
C VAL A 138 -15.78 3.98 -19.20
N ASN A 139 -15.37 5.24 -18.96
CA ASN A 139 -16.33 6.33 -18.87
C ASN A 139 -17.24 6.29 -20.10
N LYS A 140 -18.56 6.32 -19.91
CA LYS A 140 -19.48 6.48 -21.04
C LYS A 140 -19.11 7.79 -21.74
N LEU A 141 -18.83 7.69 -23.04
CA LEU A 141 -18.58 8.84 -23.93
C LEU A 141 -19.76 9.81 -23.90
#